data_AF-A0A932KDT6-F1
#
_entry.id   AF-A0A932KDT6-F1
#
_cell.length_a   1.000
_cell.length_b   1.000
_cell.length_c   1.000
_cell.angle_alpha   90.00
_cell.angle_beta   90.00
_cell.angle_gamma   90.00
#
_symmetry.space_group_name_H-M   'P 1'
#
loop_
_entity.id
_entity.type
_entity.pdbx_description
1 polymer ?
#
loop_
_entity_poly.entity_id
_entity_poly.type
_entity_poly.pdbx_seq_one_letter_code
_entity_poly.pdbx_strand_id
1 'polypeptide(L)' 'MSTVTPRVFSLPPELRQRAWKALVKELGIVDATRVVMAVEPGEGDSVDQYAQLWEGMTLEEVHLEIVNAKKRGELSLEP' A
#
# COMPACT_ATOMS: atom_id res chain seq x y z
N MET A 1 35.89 4.66 10.85
CA MET A 1 34.65 5.37 10.45
C MET A 1 33.49 4.50 10.90
N SER A 2 32.70 4.94 11.89
CA SER A 2 31.55 4.16 12.37
C SER A 2 30.38 4.33 11.42
N THR A 3 29.90 3.22 10.86
CA THR A 3 28.69 3.19 10.03
C THR A 3 27.47 3.41 10.93
N VAL A 4 26.80 4.55 10.78
CA VAL A 4 25.49 4.78 11.39
C VAL A 4 24.48 3.99 10.57
N THR A 5 24.07 2.83 11.05
CA THR A 5 22.95 2.09 10.45
C THR A 5 21.67 2.88 10.75
N PRO A 6 20.91 3.36 9.75
CA PRO A 6 19.66 4.03 10.00
C PRO A 6 18.71 3.06 10.70
N ARG A 7 18.18 3.44 11.87
CA ARG A 7 17.11 2.68 12.50
C ARG A 7 15.87 2.84 11.63
N VAL A 8 15.53 1.77 10.90
CA VAL A 8 14.23 1.67 10.25
C VAL A 8 13.17 1.69 11.34
N PHE A 9 12.46 2.81 11.47
CA PHE A 9 11.40 2.95 12.46
C PHE A 9 10.14 2.29 11.92
N SER A 10 9.92 1.03 12.30
CA SER A 10 8.69 0.31 11.98
C SER A 10 7.70 0.42 13.14
N LEU A 11 6.50 0.98 12.88
CA LEU A 11 5.40 0.96 13.85
C LEU A 11 4.96 -0.50 14.13
N PRO A 12 4.60 -0.88 15.37
CA PRO A 12 3.98 -2.18 15.64
C PRO A 12 2.70 -2.38 14.80
N PRO A 13 2.36 -3.63 14.40
CA PRO A 13 1.18 -3.91 13.56
C PRO A 13 -0.12 -3.30 14.10
N GLU A 14 -0.35 -3.44 15.41
CA GLU A 14 -1.51 -2.88 16.12
C GLU A 14 -1.63 -1.36 15.92
N LEU A 15 -0.50 -0.67 15.98
CA LEU A 15 -0.42 0.77 15.90
C LEU A 15 -0.60 1.25 14.46
N ARG A 16 -0.07 0.52 13.47
CA ARG A 16 -0.32 0.78 12.05
C ARG A 16 -1.81 0.69 11.73
N GLN A 17 -2.47 -0.36 12.19
CA GLN A 17 -3.91 -0.53 11.94
C GLN A 17 -4.74 0.58 12.59
N ARG A 18 -4.40 0.98 13.83
CA ARG A 18 -5.07 2.09 14.51
C ARG A 18 -4.84 3.43 13.85
N ALA A 19 -3.61 3.71 13.41
CA ALA A 19 -3.25 4.94 12.70
C ALA A 19 -4.02 5.03 11.37
N TRP A 20 -4.06 3.92 10.61
CA TRP A 20 -4.83 3.85 9.37
C TRP A 20 -6.31 4.12 9.59
N LYS A 21 -6.93 3.45 10.58
CA LYS A 21 -8.35 3.67 10.92
C LYS A 21 -8.64 5.13 11.27
N ALA A 22 -7.73 5.79 12.01
CA ALA A 22 -7.88 7.20 12.36
C ALA A 22 -7.77 8.12 11.12
N LEU A 23 -6.81 7.86 10.23
CA LEU A 23 -6.63 8.63 8.99
C LEU A 23 -7.84 8.49 8.07
N VAL A 24 -8.31 7.27 7.82
CA VAL A 24 -9.48 7.01 6.97
C VAL A 24 -10.73 7.64 7.56
N LYS A 25 -10.89 7.64 8.88
CA LYS A 25 -12.04 8.27 9.55
C LYS A 25 -12.10 9.77 9.28
N GLU A 26 -10.98 10.48 9.33
CA GLU A 26 -10.97 11.94 9.19
C GLU A 26 -10.83 12.44 7.74
N LEU A 27 -10.12 11.71 6.90
CA LEU A 27 -9.79 12.16 5.54
C LEU A 27 -10.55 11.41 4.45
N GLY A 28 -11.22 10.31 4.79
CA GLY A 28 -11.70 9.35 3.81
C GLY A 28 -10.56 8.55 3.18
N ILE A 29 -10.91 7.47 2.50
CA ILE A 29 -9.95 6.48 1.98
C ILE A 29 -8.94 7.07 0.97
N VAL A 30 -9.39 8.01 0.12
CA VAL A 30 -8.57 8.57 -0.95
C VAL A 30 -7.46 9.47 -0.40
N ASP A 31 -7.81 10.43 0.45
CA ASP A 31 -6.84 11.39 0.98
C ASP A 31 -5.97 10.76 2.08
N ALA A 32 -6.49 9.80 2.86
CA ALA A 32 -5.68 9.00 3.77
C ALA A 32 -4.58 8.21 3.03
N THR A 33 -4.90 7.62 1.87
CA THR A 33 -3.93 6.90 1.03
C THR A 33 -2.84 7.84 0.52
N ARG A 34 -3.21 9.03 0.03
CA ARG A 34 -2.24 10.04 -0.42
C ARG A 34 -1.29 10.48 0.68
N VAL A 35 -1.78 10.66 1.91
CA VAL A 35 -0.95 10.98 3.07
C VAL A 35 0.06 9.88 3.36
N VAL A 36 -0.37 8.62 3.38
CA VAL A 36 0.54 7.49 3.61
C VAL A 36 1.60 7.42 2.49
N MET A 37 1.20 7.52 1.23
CA MET A 37 2.14 7.52 0.10
C MET A 37 3.13 8.70 0.11
N ALA A 38 2.75 9.85 0.67
CA ALA A 38 3.62 11.01 0.77
C ALA A 38 4.64 10.91 1.92
N VAL A 39 4.30 10.18 2.99
CA VAL A 39 5.13 10.02 4.20
C VAL A 39 5.99 8.76 4.13
N GLU A 40 5.46 7.71 3.52
CA GLU A 40 6.17 6.50 3.15
C GLU A 40 6.37 6.55 1.63
N PRO A 41 7.36 7.31 1.11
CA PRO A 41 7.81 7.10 -0.26
C PRO A 41 8.21 5.63 -0.30
N GLY A 42 7.52 4.85 -1.12
CA GLY A 42 7.71 3.42 -1.24
C GLY A 42 9.09 3.11 -1.81
N GLU A 43 10.14 3.28 -1.01
CA GLU A 43 11.49 2.80 -1.30
C GLU A 43 11.60 1.39 -0.74
N GLY A 44 11.05 0.45 -1.48
CA GLY A 44 11.20 -0.97 -1.22
C GLY A 44 10.93 -1.73 -2.51
N ASP A 45 11.69 -2.80 -2.74
CA ASP A 45 11.61 -3.64 -3.95
C ASP A 45 10.16 -4.04 -4.29
N SER A 46 9.28 -4.15 -3.29
CA SER A 46 7.87 -4.47 -3.50
C SER A 46 7.11 -3.43 -4.32
N VAL A 47 7.38 -2.14 -4.14
CA VAL A 47 6.69 -1.08 -4.91
C VAL A 47 7.16 -1.08 -6.35
N ASP A 48 8.46 -1.25 -6.60
CA ASP A 48 9.00 -1.41 -7.95
C ASP A 48 8.51 -2.71 -8.61
N GLN A 49 8.47 -3.82 -7.86
CA GLN A 49 7.93 -5.09 -8.34
C GLN A 49 6.44 -4.98 -8.70
N TYR A 50 5.64 -4.30 -7.88
CA TYR A 50 4.23 -4.09 -8.19
C TYR A 50 4.05 -3.10 -9.34
N ALA A 51 4.85 -2.04 -9.42
CA ALA A 51 4.84 -1.11 -10.54
C ALA A 51 5.17 -1.82 -11.86
N GLN A 52 6.16 -2.71 -11.86
CA GLN A 52 6.49 -3.57 -13.01
C GLN A 52 5.37 -4.57 -13.35
N LEU A 53 4.72 -5.14 -12.34
CA LEU A 53 3.63 -6.11 -12.54
C LEU A 53 2.45 -5.50 -13.33
N TRP A 54 2.20 -4.20 -13.12
CA TRP A 54 1.10 -3.46 -13.74
C TRP A 54 1.58 -2.49 -14.82
N GLU A 55 2.85 -2.55 -15.22
CA GLU A 55 3.44 -1.67 -16.21
C GLU A 55 2.77 -1.87 -17.58
N GLY A 56 2.38 -0.77 -18.22
CA GLY A 56 1.71 -0.79 -19.52
C GLY A 56 0.22 -1.14 -19.48
N MET A 57 -0.34 -1.45 -18.30
CA MET A 57 -1.78 -1.60 -18.13
C MET A 57 -2.47 -0.27 -17.87
N THR A 58 -3.65 -0.10 -18.46
CA THR A 58 -4.58 0.99 -18.15
C THR A 58 -5.28 0.74 -16.82
N LEU A 59 -5.83 1.80 -16.23
CA LEU A 59 -6.59 1.70 -14.98
C LEU A 59 -7.78 0.74 -15.10
N GLU A 60 -8.46 0.74 -16.25
CA GLU A 60 -9.56 -0.15 -16.57
C GLU A 60 -9.13 -1.63 -16.62
N GLU A 61 -7.95 -1.91 -17.18
CA GLU A 61 -7.40 -3.28 -17.26
C GLU A 61 -7.01 -3.80 -15.87
N VAL A 62 -6.36 -2.96 -15.06
CA VAL A 62 -6.06 -3.30 -13.65
C VAL A 62 -7.34 -3.56 -12.87
N HIS A 63 -8.37 -2.71 -13.06
CA HIS A 63 -9.66 -2.91 -12.41
C HIS A 63 -10.31 -4.24 -12.80
N LEU A 64 -10.29 -4.57 -14.09
CA LEU A 64 -10.88 -5.80 -14.60
C LEU A 64 -10.15 -7.05 -14.07
N GLU A 65 -8.82 -7.01 -14.00
CA GLU A 65 -8.03 -8.11 -13.46
C GLU A 65 -8.34 -8.36 -11.97
N ILE A 66 -8.43 -7.29 -11.17
CA ILE A 66 -8.81 -7.39 -9.75
C ILE A 66 -10.22 -7.98 -9.59
N VAL A 67 -11.18 -7.54 -10.41
CA VAL A 67 -12.56 -8.07 -10.38
C VAL A 67 -12.59 -9.56 -10.76
N ASN A 68 -11.80 -9.97 -11.75
CA ASN A 68 -11.73 -11.35 -12.17
C ASN A 68 -11.03 -12.24 -11.14
N ALA A 69 -9.94 -11.77 -10.52
CA ALA A 69 -9.26 -12.47 -9.43
C ALA A 69 -10.20 -12.72 -8.24
N LYS A 70 -11.07 -11.74 -7.91
CA LYS A 70 -12.14 -11.92 -6.90
C LYS A 70 -13.12 -13.04 -7.29
N LYS A 71 -13.57 -13.08 -8.55
CA LYS A 71 -14.47 -14.14 -9.04
C LYS A 71 -13.83 -15.53 -9.00
N ARG A 72 -12.50 -15.60 -9.19
CA ARG A 72 -11.73 -16.85 -9.10
C ARG A 72 -11.42 -17.26 -7.66
N GLY A 73 -11.70 -16.41 -6.66
CA GLY A 73 -11.41 -16.67 -5.25
C GLY A 73 -9.93 -16.53 -4.89
N GLU A 74 -9.13 -15.89 -5.75
CA GLU A 74 -7.68 -15.72 -5.59
C GLU A 74 -7.33 -14.49 -4.71
N LEU A 75 -8.33 -13.66 -4.41
CA LEU A 75 -8.16 -12.43 -3.64
C LEU A 75 -9.17 -12.38 -2.49
N SER A 76 -8.71 -12.62 -1.26
CA SER A 76 -9.45 -12.36 -0.02
C SER A 76 -8.93 -11.08 0.62
N LEU A 77 -9.57 -9.96 0.31
CA LEU A 77 -9.39 -8.74 1.10
C LEU A 77 -10.46 -8.75 2.18
N GLU A 78 -10.07 -9.17 3.40
CA GLU A 78 -10.91 -8.94 4.58
C GLU A 78 -11.16 -7.43 4.73
N PRO A 79 -12.41 -7.00 5.00
CA PRO A 79 -12.79 -5.60 5.13
C PRO A 79 -12.15 -4.88 6.33
#